data_AF-A0A5E3WXD9-F1
#
_entry.id   AF-A0A5E3WXD9-F1
#
_cell.length_a   1.000
_cell.length_b   1.000
_cell.length_c   1.000
_cell.angle_alpha   90.00
_cell.angle_beta   90.00
_cell.angle_gamma   90.00
#
_symmetry.space_group_name_H-M   'P 1'
#
loop_
_entity.id
_entity.type
_entity.pdbx_description
1 polymer ?
#
loop_
_entity_poly.entity_id
_entity_poly.type
_entity_poly.pdbx_seq_one_letter_code
_entity_poly.pdbx_strand_id
1 'polypeptide(L)'
;MSEVSSKFRKEAGNAEIVKSIGNRPLREQGLSEGSRRQLDLAKAHGRVIFREVMGFISLLESLSPDSGRWASAVGEAWRHEELRMVILNFVDRVRTREIGFRLSQTTFCGDDDGWGEFRHECAVRGLGQMRRLLEEGVPILRHAIQHRNILLLR
;
A
#
# COMPACT_ATOMS: atom_id res chain seq x y z
N MET A 1 -38.00 -7.96 -29.56
CA MET A 1 -37.61 -6.99 -28.51
C MET A 1 -36.83 -7.72 -27.43
N SER A 2 -35.56 -8.01 -27.70
CA SER A 2 -34.64 -8.74 -26.82
C SER A 2 -33.32 -7.95 -26.79
N GLU A 3 -33.20 -7.02 -25.83
CA GLU A 3 -31.96 -6.23 -25.69
C GLU A 3 -31.75 -5.68 -24.27
N VAL A 4 -32.26 -6.38 -23.25
CA VAL A 4 -32.07 -5.97 -21.84
C VAL A 4 -31.26 -7.00 -21.02
N SER A 5 -31.01 -8.20 -21.58
CA SER A 5 -30.36 -9.30 -20.82
C SER A 5 -28.82 -9.28 -20.88
N SER A 6 -28.19 -8.43 -21.69
CA SER A 6 -26.73 -8.43 -21.87
C SER A 6 -25.96 -7.48 -20.94
N LYS A 7 -26.61 -6.48 -20.32
CA LYS A 7 -25.91 -5.49 -19.46
C LYS A 7 -25.69 -5.97 -18.02
N PHE A 8 -26.57 -6.83 -17.49
CA PHE A 8 -26.46 -7.32 -16.11
C PHE A 8 -25.43 -8.44 -15.89
N ARG A 9 -24.81 -8.99 -16.94
CA ARG A 9 -23.76 -10.03 -16.80
C ARG A 9 -22.34 -9.49 -16.65
N LYS A 10 -22.09 -8.21 -16.93
CA LYS A 10 -20.76 -7.59 -16.77
C LYS A 10 -20.52 -6.98 -15.39
N GLU A 11 -21.57 -6.66 -14.65
CA GLU A 11 -21.46 -6.07 -13.29
C GLU A 11 -21.15 -7.10 -12.20
N ALA A 12 -21.47 -8.37 -12.43
CA ALA A 12 -21.17 -9.45 -11.49
C ALA A 12 -19.66 -9.79 -11.42
N GLY A 13 -18.88 -9.51 -12.47
CA GLY A 13 -17.46 -9.85 -12.54
C GLY A 13 -16.53 -8.88 -11.78
N ASN A 14 -16.93 -7.62 -11.62
CA ASN A 14 -16.12 -6.61 -10.93
C ASN A 14 -16.38 -6.58 -9.42
N ALA A 15 -17.59 -6.97 -8.97
CA ALA A 15 -17.94 -6.98 -7.55
C ALA A 15 -17.30 -8.15 -6.76
N GLU A 16 -16.92 -9.25 -7.40
CA GLU A 16 -16.25 -10.38 -6.75
C GLU A 16 -14.76 -10.13 -6.44
N ILE A 17 -14.10 -9.26 -7.23
CA ILE A 17 -12.72 -8.84 -6.94
C ILE A 17 -12.69 -8.03 -5.64
N VAL A 18 -13.69 -7.17 -5.42
CA VAL A 18 -13.78 -6.28 -4.25
C VAL A 18 -14.16 -7.04 -2.97
N LYS A 19 -14.98 -8.10 -3.06
CA LYS A 19 -15.46 -8.85 -1.87
C LYS A 19 -14.49 -9.92 -1.34
N SER A 20 -13.44 -10.29 -2.08
CA SER A 20 -12.51 -11.37 -1.67
C SER A 20 -11.22 -10.90 -0.99
N ILE A 21 -10.97 -9.58 -0.87
CA ILE A 21 -9.69 -9.05 -0.40
C ILE A 21 -9.62 -8.97 1.13
N GLY A 22 -9.84 -10.10 1.79
CA GLY A 22 -9.38 -10.36 3.15
C GLY A 22 -8.02 -11.05 3.10
N ASN A 23 -6.94 -10.34 3.42
CA ASN A 23 -5.55 -10.82 3.61
C ASN A 23 -4.94 -11.84 2.62
N ARG A 24 -5.62 -12.23 1.54
CA ARG A 24 -5.13 -13.19 0.56
C ARG A 24 -4.25 -12.48 -0.48
N PRO A 25 -3.14 -13.09 -0.91
CA PRO A 25 -2.37 -12.59 -2.03
C PRO A 25 -3.27 -12.53 -3.27
N LEU A 26 -3.21 -11.43 -4.02
CA LEU A 26 -3.92 -11.24 -5.29
C LEU A 26 -3.45 -12.34 -6.25
N ARG A 27 -4.25 -13.39 -6.45
CA ARG A 27 -3.91 -14.47 -7.38
C ARG A 27 -4.07 -13.94 -8.81
N GLU A 28 -2.97 -13.88 -9.55
CA GLU A 28 -2.93 -13.38 -10.93
C GLU A 28 -3.56 -14.33 -11.96
N GLN A 29 -3.78 -15.60 -11.57
CA GLN A 29 -4.34 -16.62 -12.45
C GLN A 29 -5.82 -16.35 -12.75
N GLY A 30 -6.14 -16.19 -14.04
CA GLY A 30 -7.51 -16.01 -14.53
C GLY A 30 -7.95 -14.54 -14.70
N LEU A 31 -7.08 -13.57 -14.43
CA LEU A 31 -7.41 -12.15 -14.65
C LEU A 31 -7.49 -11.83 -16.15
N SER A 32 -8.46 -11.01 -16.53
CA SER A 32 -8.52 -10.38 -17.86
C SER A 32 -7.29 -9.49 -18.08
N GLU A 33 -6.92 -9.23 -19.33
CA GLU A 33 -5.79 -8.35 -19.67
C GLU A 33 -5.96 -6.94 -19.09
N GLY A 34 -7.18 -6.40 -19.11
CA GLY A 34 -7.51 -5.12 -18.47
C GLY A 34 -7.29 -5.14 -16.96
N SER A 35 -7.73 -6.19 -16.27
CA SER A 35 -7.53 -6.35 -14.82
C SER A 35 -6.05 -6.49 -14.44
N ARG A 36 -5.24 -7.16 -15.27
CA ARG A 36 -3.78 -7.25 -15.07
C ARG A 36 -3.11 -5.90 -15.19
N ARG A 37 -3.46 -5.12 -16.22
CA ARG A 37 -2.92 -3.77 -16.40
C ARG A 37 -3.24 -2.87 -15.20
N GLN A 38 -4.45 -2.96 -14.65
CA GLN A 38 -4.84 -2.18 -13.48
C GLN A 38 -4.11 -2.63 -12.21
N LEU A 39 -3.91 -3.93 -12.04
CA LEU A 39 -3.07 -4.47 -10.97
C LEU A 39 -1.62 -3.96 -11.09
N ASP A 40 -1.05 -3.93 -12.29
CA ASP A 40 0.30 -3.40 -12.52
C ASP A 40 0.40 -1.91 -12.18
N LEU A 41 -0.63 -1.13 -12.51
CA LEU A 41 -0.72 0.28 -12.12
C LEU A 41 -0.83 0.44 -10.61
N ALA A 42 -1.60 -0.40 -9.92
CA ALA A 42 -1.67 -0.39 -8.45
C ALA A 42 -0.34 -0.77 -7.80
N LYS A 43 0.36 -1.78 -8.34
CA LYS A 43 1.72 -2.14 -7.90
C LYS A 43 2.70 -1.00 -8.16
N ALA A 44 2.62 -0.34 -9.32
CA ALA A 44 3.47 0.80 -9.65
C ALA A 44 3.23 1.98 -8.71
N HIS A 45 1.97 2.32 -8.44
CA HIS A 45 1.59 3.35 -7.46
C HIS A 45 2.12 3.00 -6.06
N GLY A 46 1.89 1.77 -5.60
CA GLY A 46 2.41 1.28 -4.33
C GLY A 46 3.92 1.40 -4.21
N ARG A 47 4.68 1.10 -5.27
CA ARG A 47 6.14 1.28 -5.30
C ARG A 47 6.57 2.74 -5.12
N VAL A 48 5.85 3.69 -5.71
CA VAL A 48 6.14 5.13 -5.54
C VAL A 48 5.95 5.53 -4.07
N ILE A 49 4.83 5.14 -3.47
CA ILE A 49 4.53 5.42 -2.06
C ILE A 49 5.54 4.77 -1.12
N PHE A 50 5.95 3.53 -1.38
CA PHE A 50 6.95 2.85 -0.56
C PHE A 50 8.33 3.50 -0.68
N ARG A 51 8.69 3.97 -1.88
CA ARG A 51 9.92 4.72 -2.10
C ARG A 51 9.92 6.04 -1.34
N GLU A 52 8.78 6.72 -1.24
CA GLU A 52 8.64 7.94 -0.42
C GLU A 52 8.95 7.66 1.05
N VAL A 53 8.35 6.62 1.64
CA VAL A 53 8.62 6.21 3.04
C VAL A 53 10.07 5.80 3.24
N MET A 54 10.62 4.95 2.38
CA MET A 54 12.01 4.52 2.50
C MET A 54 13.00 5.66 2.26
N GLY A 55 12.66 6.59 1.37
CA GLY A 55 13.44 7.80 1.12
C GLY A 55 13.47 8.70 2.35
N PHE A 56 12.35 8.88 3.04
CA PHE A 56 12.30 9.61 4.30
C PHE A 56 13.16 8.97 5.39
N ILE A 57 13.08 7.64 5.56
CA ILE A 57 13.91 6.91 6.52
C ILE A 57 15.40 7.07 6.18
N SER A 58 15.77 6.92 4.91
CA SER A 58 17.16 7.07 4.45
C SER A 58 17.68 8.50 4.67
N LEU A 59 16.82 9.50 4.48
CA LEU A 59 17.15 10.89 4.79
C LEU A 59 17.43 11.07 6.28
N LEU A 60 16.58 10.53 7.16
CA LEU A 60 16.82 10.58 8.61
C LEU A 60 18.14 9.90 8.98
N GLU A 61 18.45 8.74 8.42
CA GLU A 61 19.74 8.05 8.66
C GLU A 61 20.94 8.88 8.25
N SER A 62 20.85 9.60 7.12
CA SER A 62 21.94 10.45 6.62
C SER A 62 22.17 11.71 7.45
N LEU A 63 21.13 12.21 8.14
CA LEU A 63 21.17 13.46 8.91
C LEU A 63 21.39 13.21 10.41
N SER A 64 21.03 12.04 10.91
CA SER A 64 21.15 11.68 12.33
C SER A 64 22.59 11.23 12.66
N PRO A 65 23.27 11.89 13.61
CA PRO A 65 24.59 11.48 14.09
C PRO A 65 24.60 10.11 14.76
N ASP A 66 23.45 9.68 15.30
CA ASP A 66 23.27 8.43 16.03
C ASP A 66 22.55 7.34 15.19
N SER A 67 22.57 7.48 13.87
CA SER A 67 21.89 6.56 12.95
C SER A 67 22.32 5.10 13.09
N GLY A 68 23.59 4.84 13.39
CA GLY A 68 24.06 3.47 13.67
C GLY A 68 23.32 2.82 14.85
N ARG A 69 22.92 3.59 15.86
CA ARG A 69 22.21 3.10 17.05
C ARG A 69 20.75 2.79 16.73
N TRP A 70 19.97 3.80 16.32
CA TRP A 70 18.53 3.61 16.16
C TRP A 70 18.17 2.82 14.90
N ALA A 71 18.93 2.93 13.81
CA ALA A 71 18.61 2.22 12.57
C ALA A 71 18.90 0.71 12.65
N SER A 72 19.68 0.28 13.65
CA SER A 72 19.94 -1.13 13.95
C SER A 72 19.07 -1.70 15.08
N ALA A 73 18.35 -0.84 15.81
CA ALA A 73 17.49 -1.25 16.91
C ALA A 73 16.26 -2.02 16.43
N VAL A 74 15.85 -3.02 17.21
CA VAL A 74 14.64 -3.84 16.99
C VAL A 74 13.92 -4.10 18.32
N GLY A 75 12.63 -4.43 18.25
CA GLY A 75 11.82 -4.81 19.41
C GLY A 75 11.84 -3.74 20.51
N GLU A 76 12.20 -4.13 21.73
CA GLU A 76 12.17 -3.24 22.89
C GLU A 76 13.18 -2.08 22.78
N ALA A 77 14.37 -2.32 22.21
CA ALA A 77 15.34 -1.25 21.99
C ALA A 77 14.76 -0.17 21.06
N TRP A 78 14.09 -0.60 20.00
CA TRP A 78 13.44 0.30 19.04
C TRP A 78 12.27 1.08 19.66
N ARG A 79 11.49 0.46 20.57
CA ARG A 79 10.34 1.13 21.23
C ARG A 79 10.75 2.38 21.99
N HIS A 80 11.97 2.42 22.49
CA HIS A 80 12.53 3.54 23.26
C HIS A 80 13.25 4.58 22.40
N GLU A 81 13.41 4.36 21.09
CA GLU A 81 14.07 5.33 20.21
C GLU A 81 13.14 6.52 19.90
N GLU A 82 13.64 7.74 20.06
CA GLU A 82 12.86 8.97 19.84
C GLU A 82 12.41 9.10 18.37
N LEU A 83 13.28 8.72 17.44
CA LEU A 83 13.00 8.76 16.00
C LEU A 83 11.91 7.77 15.56
N ARG A 84 11.58 6.77 16.38
CA ARG A 84 10.47 5.85 16.11
C ARG A 84 9.18 6.60 15.89
N MET A 85 8.85 7.55 16.77
CA MET A 85 7.60 8.31 16.67
C MET A 85 7.58 9.20 15.42
N VAL A 86 8.72 9.79 15.06
CA VAL A 86 8.86 10.59 13.84
C VAL A 86 8.57 9.75 12.58
N ILE A 87 9.15 8.55 12.50
CA ILE A 87 8.94 7.65 11.37
C ILE A 87 7.49 7.14 11.30
N LEU A 88 6.93 6.71 12.43
CA LEU A 88 5.54 6.22 12.48
C LEU A 88 4.54 7.32 12.11
N ASN A 89 4.73 8.54 12.62
CA ASN A 89 3.88 9.68 12.27
C ASN A 89 3.96 10.04 10.78
N PHE A 90 5.16 9.94 10.17
CA PHE A 90 5.31 10.16 8.74
C PHE A 90 4.51 9.13 7.93
N VAL A 91 4.59 7.84 8.28
CA VAL A 91 3.83 6.78 7.62
C VAL A 91 2.33 6.99 7.79
N ASP A 92 1.87 7.37 8.98
CA ASP A 92 0.46 7.66 9.23
C ASP A 92 -0.04 8.90 8.46
N ARG A 93 0.81 9.91 8.26
CA ARG A 93 0.52 11.06 7.39
C ARG A 93 0.35 10.64 5.93
N VAL A 94 1.28 9.85 5.39
CA VAL A 94 1.19 9.34 4.02
C VAL A 94 -0.06 8.47 3.86
N ARG A 95 -0.36 7.62 4.83
CA ARG A 95 -1.58 6.79 4.84
C ARG A 95 -2.85 7.63 4.83
N THR A 96 -2.90 8.68 5.66
CA THR A 96 -4.03 9.61 5.71
C THR A 96 -4.23 10.33 4.38
N ARG A 97 -3.13 10.75 3.73
CA ARG A 97 -3.16 11.33 2.38
C ARG A 97 -3.77 10.37 1.36
N GLU A 98 -3.34 9.11 1.34
CA GLU A 98 -3.90 8.11 0.42
C GLU A 98 -5.37 7.80 0.69
N ILE A 99 -5.80 7.80 1.96
CA ILE A 99 -7.22 7.70 2.33
C ILE A 99 -7.99 8.91 1.76
N GLY A 100 -7.44 10.11 1.88
CA GLY A 100 -8.02 11.32 1.31
C GLY A 100 -8.19 11.24 -0.20
N PHE A 101 -7.15 10.79 -0.92
CA PHE A 101 -7.24 10.60 -2.37
C PHE A 101 -8.30 9.57 -2.76
N ARG A 102 -8.37 8.45 -2.04
CA ARG A 102 -9.41 7.43 -2.23
C ARG A 102 -10.82 8.02 -2.13
N LEU A 103 -11.10 8.78 -1.07
CA LEU A 103 -12.41 9.42 -0.86
C LEU A 103 -12.71 10.56 -1.85
N SER A 104 -11.68 11.25 -2.33
CA SER A 104 -11.86 12.32 -3.31
C SER A 104 -12.19 11.78 -4.71
N GLN A 105 -11.60 10.65 -5.10
CA GLN A 105 -11.87 10.01 -6.40
C GLN A 105 -13.28 9.45 -6.49
N THR A 106 -13.84 8.95 -5.37
CA THR A 106 -15.26 8.55 -5.34
C THR A 106 -16.23 9.73 -5.48
N THR A 107 -15.75 10.97 -5.31
CA THR A 107 -16.61 12.16 -5.22
C THR A 107 -16.50 13.09 -6.44
N PHE A 108 -15.32 13.18 -7.08
CA PHE A 108 -15.05 14.21 -8.10
C PHE A 108 -14.74 13.68 -9.51
N CYS A 109 -14.21 12.47 -9.62
CA CYS A 109 -13.88 11.89 -10.92
C CYS A 109 -14.91 10.81 -11.20
N GLY A 110 -15.72 10.99 -12.24
CA GLY A 110 -16.56 9.92 -12.79
C GLY A 110 -15.73 8.81 -13.44
N ASP A 111 -14.66 8.36 -12.78
CA ASP A 111 -13.92 7.15 -13.09
C ASP A 111 -14.86 5.98 -12.77
N ASP A 112 -15.76 5.70 -13.71
CA ASP A 112 -16.76 4.62 -13.68
C ASP A 112 -16.15 3.21 -13.51
N ASP A 113 -14.82 3.11 -13.50
CA ASP A 113 -14.10 1.86 -13.48
C ASP A 113 -13.55 1.48 -12.08
N GLY A 114 -13.64 2.36 -11.07
CA GLY A 114 -13.29 2.07 -9.67
C GLY A 114 -11.80 1.75 -9.43
N TRP A 115 -10.97 1.81 -10.47
CA TRP A 115 -9.57 1.41 -10.38
C TRP A 115 -8.69 2.46 -9.71
N GLY A 116 -9.06 3.74 -9.78
CA GLY A 116 -8.43 4.78 -8.99
C GLY A 116 -8.52 4.50 -7.49
N GLU A 117 -9.73 4.19 -7.02
CA GLU A 117 -9.99 3.78 -5.64
C GLU A 117 -9.15 2.55 -5.25
N PHE A 118 -9.12 1.53 -6.13
CA PHE A 118 -8.35 0.32 -5.92
C PHE A 118 -6.84 0.59 -5.73
N ARG A 119 -6.24 1.50 -6.51
CA ARG A 119 -4.81 1.86 -6.38
C ARG A 119 -4.51 2.47 -5.01
N HIS A 120 -5.33 3.42 -4.56
CA HIS A 120 -5.15 4.06 -3.26
C HIS A 120 -5.46 3.11 -2.10
N GLU A 121 -6.48 2.25 -2.22
CA GLU A 121 -6.79 1.23 -1.22
C GLU A 121 -5.62 0.25 -1.05
N CYS A 122 -5.06 -0.22 -2.16
CA CYS A 122 -3.85 -1.02 -2.19
C CYS A 122 -2.70 -0.35 -1.41
N ALA A 123 -2.42 0.92 -1.71
CA ALA A 123 -1.39 1.69 -1.02
C ALA A 123 -1.65 1.82 0.49
N VAL A 124 -2.89 2.11 0.91
CA VAL A 124 -3.29 2.20 2.32
C VAL A 124 -3.03 0.89 3.06
N ARG A 125 -3.37 -0.25 2.46
CA ARG A 125 -3.10 -1.58 3.03
C ARG A 125 -1.60 -1.83 3.15
N GLY A 126 -0.83 -1.49 2.12
CA GLY A 126 0.63 -1.57 2.11
C GLY A 126 1.27 -0.73 3.21
N LEU A 127 0.84 0.52 3.38
CA LEU A 127 1.30 1.41 4.45
C LEU A 127 0.95 0.87 5.84
N GLY A 128 -0.23 0.27 6.00
CA GLY A 128 -0.60 -0.42 7.24
C GLY A 128 0.32 -1.61 7.57
N GLN A 129 0.79 -2.34 6.56
CA GLN A 129 1.81 -3.39 6.76
C GLN A 129 3.17 -2.79 7.12
N MET A 130 3.62 -1.76 6.39
CA MET A 130 4.89 -1.07 6.69
C MET A 130 4.90 -0.54 8.13
N ARG A 131 3.80 0.08 8.56
CA ARG A 131 3.65 0.60 9.92
C ARG A 131 3.84 -0.49 10.97
N ARG A 132 3.18 -1.64 10.82
CA ARG A 132 3.33 -2.77 11.75
C ARG A 132 4.75 -3.30 11.81
N LEU A 133 5.43 -3.39 10.66
CA LEU A 133 6.84 -3.81 10.62
C LEU A 133 7.74 -2.77 11.28
N LEU A 134 7.45 -1.48 11.08
CA LEU A 134 8.13 -0.36 11.72
C LEU A 134 7.80 -0.24 13.21
N GLU A 135 6.79 -0.91 13.75
CA GLU A 135 6.61 -1.00 15.21
C GLU A 135 7.67 -1.90 15.84
N GLU A 136 8.21 -2.86 15.06
CA GLU A 136 9.27 -3.79 15.48
C GLU A 136 10.68 -3.31 15.10
N GLY A 137 10.81 -2.40 14.12
CA GLY A 137 12.07 -1.74 13.79
C GLY A 137 12.30 -1.55 12.29
N VAL A 138 13.19 -0.61 11.93
CA VAL A 138 13.61 -0.38 10.54
C VAL A 138 14.24 -1.62 9.90
N PRO A 139 15.11 -2.41 10.59
CA PRO A 139 15.64 -3.65 10.03
C PRO A 139 14.56 -4.65 9.62
N ILE A 140 13.48 -4.75 10.40
CA ILE A 140 12.36 -5.66 10.14
C ILE A 140 11.62 -5.27 8.86
N LEU A 141 11.36 -3.98 8.68
CA LEU A 141 10.79 -3.46 7.44
C LEU A 141 11.70 -3.74 6.24
N ARG A 142 13.01 -3.44 6.35
CA ARG A 142 13.98 -3.67 5.26
C ARG A 142 14.03 -5.13 4.85
N HIS A 143 14.09 -6.03 5.82
CA HIS A 143 14.06 -7.47 5.58
C HIS A 143 12.78 -7.89 4.85
N ALA A 144 11.61 -7.39 5.25
CA ALA A 144 10.36 -7.69 4.57
C ALA A 144 10.31 -7.17 3.12
N ILE A 145 10.86 -5.98 2.86
CA ILE A 145 10.95 -5.41 1.50
C ILE A 145 11.86 -6.25 0.61
N GLN A 146 13.05 -6.62 1.10
CA GLN A 146 14.03 -7.43 0.36
C GLN A 146 13.44 -8.78 -0.08
N HIS A 147 12.64 -9.40 0.79
CA HIS A 147 12.00 -10.69 0.52
C HIS A 147 10.60 -10.56 -0.12
N ARG A 148 10.23 -9.37 -0.63
CA ARG A 148 8.92 -9.09 -1.26
C ARG A 148 7.73 -9.55 -0.41
N ASN A 149 7.82 -9.36 0.90
CA ASN A 149 6.80 -9.80 1.86
C ASN A 149 5.74 -8.73 2.17
N ILE A 150 5.72 -7.64 1.41
CA ILE A 150 4.67 -6.61 1.47
C ILE A 150 3.71 -6.84 0.31
N LEU A 151 2.39 -6.78 0.57
CA LEU A 151 1.31 -7.18 -0.36
C LEU A 151 1.42 -6.58 -1.77
N LEU A 152 2.06 -5.42 -1.93
CA LEU A 152 2.22 -4.72 -3.21
C LEU A 152 3.57 -4.91 -3.89
N LEU A 153 4.51 -5.60 -3.25
CA LEU A 153 5.80 -5.98 -3.81
C LEU A 153 5.79 -7.43 -4.34
N ARG A 154 4.70 -8.17 -4.12
CA ARG A 154 4.48 -9.52 -4.64
C ARG A 154 4.01 -9.51 -6.08
#